data_AF-A0A679C7W5-F1
#
_entry.id   AF-A0A679C7W5-F1
#
_cell.length_a   1.000
_cell.length_b   1.000
_cell.length_c   1.000
_cell.angle_alpha   90.00
_cell.angle_beta   90.00
_cell.angle_gamma   90.00
#
_symmetry.space_group_name_H-M   'P 1'
#
loop_
_entity.id
_entity.type
_entity.pdbx_description
1 polymer ?
#
loop_
_entity_poly.entity_id
_entity_poly.type
_entity_poly.pdbx_seq_one_letter_code
_entity_poly.pdbx_strand_id
1 'polypeptide(L)'
;MPRQFKQARLINKLKMTEAAEKLGISQPTLSAWEGERKSPSIDGLEKMSDLYGVTTDFLLGRSEQGISVQSIPVAPETLPVFHGKPVWSAEYGWMLVDAGNHTLMLSNGQTVPFADAKRLFTLPQLFSEPSLPSGKPLTLSEIQQFTRIWLEPISPDSDLRNELRGWYQVKKHFVQNEYGNRFYLDTYGAKWLAFYPEQQ
;
A
#
# COMPACT_ATOMS: atom_id res chain seq x y z
N MET A 1 -1.85 14.51 12.69
CA MET A 1 -2.61 13.45 11.98
C MET A 1 -3.96 13.31 12.65
N PRO A 2 -5.07 13.27 11.89
CA PRO A 2 -6.39 13.03 12.45
C PRO A 2 -6.50 11.60 12.99
N ARG A 3 -7.28 11.40 14.06
CA ARG A 3 -7.46 10.08 14.69
C ARG A 3 -8.40 9.22 13.84
N GLN A 4 -8.12 7.92 13.73
CA GLN A 4 -8.85 7.00 12.85
C GLN A 4 -9.94 6.19 13.57
N PHE A 5 -10.37 6.59 14.77
CA PHE A 5 -11.36 5.85 15.58
C PHE A 5 -12.67 5.58 14.81
N LYS A 6 -13.21 6.60 14.15
CA LYS A 6 -14.44 6.47 13.34
C LYS A 6 -14.24 5.53 12.17
N GLN A 7 -13.08 5.59 11.53
CA GLN A 7 -12.73 4.75 10.39
C GLN A 7 -12.62 3.29 10.80
N ALA A 8 -11.93 3.00 11.91
CA ALA A 8 -11.81 1.65 12.46
C ALA A 8 -13.18 1.01 12.73
N ARG A 9 -14.12 1.78 13.30
CA ARG A 9 -15.50 1.34 13.55
C ARG A 9 -16.25 1.03 12.25
N LEU A 10 -16.12 1.89 11.24
CA LEU A 10 -16.80 1.72 9.95
C LEU A 10 -16.27 0.51 9.17
N ILE A 11 -14.96 0.27 9.18
CA ILE A 11 -14.33 -0.91 8.55
C ILE A 11 -14.89 -2.20 9.17
N ASN A 12 -15.05 -2.21 10.50
CA ASN A 12 -15.64 -3.32 11.23
C ASN A 12 -17.18 -3.38 11.13
N LYS A 13 -17.80 -2.51 10.35
CA LYS A 13 -19.26 -2.44 10.12
C LYS A 13 -20.10 -2.29 11.40
N LEU A 14 -19.50 -1.73 12.46
CA LEU A 14 -20.18 -1.53 13.74
C LEU A 14 -20.94 -0.20 13.78
N LYS A 15 -22.16 -0.24 14.32
CA LYS A 15 -22.90 0.98 14.65
C LYS A 15 -22.28 1.63 15.89
N MET A 16 -22.42 2.95 16.04
CA MET A 16 -21.90 3.69 17.18
C MET A 16 -22.41 3.14 18.53
N THR A 17 -23.69 2.75 18.57
CA THR A 17 -24.32 2.17 19.77
C THR A 17 -23.70 0.83 20.14
N GLU A 18 -23.55 -0.05 19.16
CA GLU A 18 -22.97 -1.39 19.34
C GLU A 18 -21.49 -1.33 19.73
N ALA A 19 -20.73 -0.42 19.12
CA ALA A 19 -19.33 -0.21 19.48
C ALA A 19 -19.19 0.34 20.92
N ALA A 20 -20.05 1.29 21.32
CA ALA A 20 -20.04 1.82 22.68
C ALA A 20 -20.38 0.74 23.72
N GLU A 21 -21.37 -0.11 23.41
CA GLU A 21 -21.75 -1.25 24.25
C GLU A 21 -20.59 -2.27 24.38
N LYS A 22 -19.97 -2.66 23.27
CA LYS A 22 -18.81 -3.59 23.29
C LYS A 22 -17.59 -3.02 24.02
N LEU A 23 -17.39 -1.69 23.97
CA LEU A 23 -16.32 -1.01 24.70
C LEU A 23 -16.67 -0.75 26.18
N GLY A 24 -17.92 -0.99 26.59
CA GLY A 24 -18.40 -0.73 27.95
C GLY A 24 -18.47 0.77 28.30
N ILE A 25 -18.75 1.63 27.32
CA ILE A 25 -18.83 3.09 27.49
C ILE A 25 -20.16 3.64 26.98
N SER A 26 -20.46 4.89 27.32
CA SER A 26 -21.65 5.56 26.79
C SER A 26 -21.46 5.99 25.32
N GLN A 27 -22.53 5.96 24.53
CA GLN A 27 -22.51 6.45 23.14
C GLN A 27 -21.99 7.89 23.00
N PRO A 28 -22.36 8.85 23.89
CA PRO A 28 -21.76 10.19 23.88
C PRO A 28 -20.24 10.19 24.12
N THR A 29 -19.73 9.29 24.95
CA THR A 29 -18.28 9.14 25.19
C THR A 29 -17.58 8.72 23.91
N LEU A 30 -18.10 7.71 23.19
CA LEU A 30 -17.52 7.27 21.92
C LEU A 30 -17.60 8.39 20.86
N SER A 31 -18.71 9.13 20.81
CA SER A 31 -18.86 10.29 19.92
C SER A 31 -17.89 11.44 20.24
N ALA A 32 -17.57 11.66 21.52
CA ALA A 32 -16.58 12.64 21.92
C ALA A 32 -15.17 12.21 21.51
N TRP A 33 -14.88 10.92 21.55
CA TRP A 33 -13.61 10.35 21.08
C TRP A 33 -13.46 10.43 19.56
N GLU A 34 -14.47 9.96 18.81
CA GLU A 34 -14.47 10.02 17.34
C GLU A 34 -14.47 11.45 16.80
N GLY A 35 -15.04 12.40 17.53
CA GLY A 35 -15.04 13.82 17.17
C GLY A 35 -13.83 14.60 17.72
N GLU A 36 -12.82 13.92 18.27
CA GLU A 36 -11.60 14.52 18.86
C GLU A 36 -11.83 15.53 20.00
N ARG A 37 -13.07 15.65 20.48
CA ARG A 37 -13.45 16.52 21.61
C ARG A 37 -12.89 16.02 22.94
N LYS A 38 -12.66 14.71 23.05
CA LYS A 38 -12.07 14.06 24.22
C LYS A 38 -11.12 12.96 23.77
N SER A 39 -10.04 12.74 24.51
CA SER A 39 -9.15 11.60 24.28
C SER A 39 -9.58 10.38 25.10
N PRO A 40 -9.51 9.17 24.55
CA PRO A 40 -9.64 7.96 25.35
C PRO A 40 -8.48 7.85 26.34
N SER A 41 -8.69 7.10 27.43
CA SER A 41 -7.58 6.63 28.27
C SER A 41 -6.76 5.58 27.52
N ILE A 42 -5.61 5.20 28.09
CA ILE A 42 -4.78 4.11 27.56
C ILE A 42 -5.62 2.82 27.46
N ASP A 43 -6.32 2.43 28.53
CA ASP A 43 -7.22 1.27 28.53
C ASP A 43 -8.34 1.38 27.48
N GLY A 44 -8.87 2.58 27.27
CA GLY A 44 -9.90 2.82 26.25
C GLY A 44 -9.36 2.65 24.83
N LEU A 45 -8.10 3.03 24.61
CA LEU A 45 -7.39 2.85 23.35
C LEU A 45 -7.07 1.37 23.10
N GLU A 46 -6.59 0.65 24.11
CA GLU A 46 -6.32 -0.81 24.04
C GLU A 46 -7.59 -1.60 23.70
N LYS A 47 -8.69 -1.31 24.39
CA LYS A 47 -9.99 -1.94 24.11
C LYS A 47 -10.49 -1.65 22.70
N MET A 48 -10.21 -0.46 22.15
CA MET A 48 -10.52 -0.17 20.75
C MET A 48 -9.65 -0.96 19.79
N SER A 49 -8.34 -1.07 20.04
CA SER A 49 -7.45 -1.86 19.18
C SER A 49 -7.90 -3.32 19.12
N ASP A 50 -8.24 -3.88 20.28
CA ASP A 50 -8.69 -5.26 20.39
C ASP A 50 -10.05 -5.46 19.72
N LEU A 51 -11.00 -4.56 19.96
CA LEU A 51 -12.35 -4.64 19.38
C LEU A 51 -12.33 -4.54 17.86
N TYR A 52 -11.50 -3.66 17.31
CA TYR A 52 -11.45 -3.39 15.87
C TYR A 52 -10.40 -4.24 15.14
N GLY A 53 -9.56 -5.00 15.85
CA GLY A 53 -8.48 -5.80 15.28
C GLY A 53 -7.39 -4.95 14.59
N VAL A 54 -7.12 -3.75 15.10
CA VAL A 54 -6.14 -2.81 14.53
C VAL A 54 -5.11 -2.41 15.59
N THR A 55 -3.95 -1.89 15.18
CA THR A 55 -2.95 -1.39 16.14
C THR A 55 -3.39 -0.06 16.75
N THR A 56 -2.91 0.24 17.96
CA THR A 56 -3.12 1.54 18.60
C THR A 56 -2.57 2.69 17.74
N ASP A 57 -1.48 2.46 17.03
CA ASP A 57 -0.92 3.43 16.11
C ASP A 57 -1.81 3.70 14.89
N PHE A 58 -2.50 2.70 14.34
CA PHE A 58 -3.55 2.95 13.34
C PHE A 58 -4.62 3.88 13.88
N LEU A 59 -5.12 3.62 15.08
CA LEU A 59 -6.14 4.44 15.73
C LEU A 59 -5.66 5.89 15.96
N LEU A 60 -4.38 6.07 16.27
CA LEU A 60 -3.74 7.37 16.45
C LEU A 60 -3.34 8.06 15.12
N GLY A 61 -3.63 7.44 13.98
CA GLY A 61 -3.30 7.98 12.66
C GLY A 61 -1.82 7.92 12.32
N ARG A 62 -1.07 7.00 12.92
CA ARG A 62 0.36 6.73 12.68
C ARG A 62 0.60 5.58 11.72
N SER A 63 -0.43 4.87 11.25
CA SER A 63 -0.29 3.77 10.30
C SER A 63 0.16 4.19 8.89
N GLU A 64 -0.02 5.46 8.53
CA GLU A 64 0.59 6.05 7.31
C GLU A 64 2.12 6.09 7.43
N GLN A 65 2.65 6.02 8.66
CA GLN A 65 4.07 5.92 8.98
C GLN A 65 4.40 4.47 9.37
N GLY A 66 4.26 3.56 8.41
CA GLY A 66 5.05 2.35 8.29
C GLY A 66 5.26 1.51 9.56
N ILE A 67 4.21 1.14 10.29
CA ILE A 67 4.32 0.06 11.28
C ILE A 67 4.18 -1.28 10.55
N SER A 68 5.29 -1.65 9.93
CA SER A 68 6.01 -2.90 10.17
C SER A 68 5.20 -3.99 10.88
N VAL A 69 4.32 -4.68 10.17
CA VAL A 69 4.06 -6.09 10.52
C VAL A 69 5.33 -6.81 10.11
N GLN A 70 6.11 -7.31 11.07
CA GLN A 70 7.23 -8.20 10.75
C GLN A 70 6.68 -9.35 9.92
N SER A 71 7.11 -9.44 8.66
CA SER A 71 6.68 -10.47 7.75
C SER A 71 7.11 -11.83 8.30
N ILE A 72 6.14 -12.63 8.76
CA ILE A 72 6.42 -13.97 9.29
C ILE A 72 6.89 -14.84 8.12
N PRO A 73 8.05 -15.51 8.21
CA PRO A 73 8.49 -16.46 7.20
C PRO A 73 7.46 -17.58 7.04
N VAL A 74 7.03 -17.84 5.82
CA VAL A 74 6.14 -18.95 5.48
C VAL A 74 6.97 -20.22 5.39
N ALA A 75 6.63 -21.22 6.21
CA ALA A 75 7.25 -22.53 6.15
C ALA A 75 6.82 -23.25 4.85
N PRO A 76 7.71 -23.98 4.17
CA PRO A 76 7.37 -24.72 2.95
C PRO A 76 6.21 -25.70 3.14
N GLU A 77 6.11 -26.29 4.32
CA GLU A 77 5.06 -27.25 4.70
C GLU A 77 3.66 -26.63 4.74
N THR A 78 3.57 -25.32 5.01
CA THR A 78 2.30 -24.60 5.08
C THR A 78 1.94 -23.90 3.78
N LEU A 79 2.85 -23.88 2.78
CA LEU A 79 2.60 -23.28 1.47
C LEU A 79 1.32 -23.78 0.80
N PRO A 80 0.95 -25.08 0.83
CA PRO A 80 -0.29 -25.54 0.22
C PRO A 80 -1.55 -24.82 0.73
N VAL A 81 -1.56 -24.35 2.00
CA VAL A 81 -2.67 -23.57 2.59
C VAL A 81 -2.87 -22.22 1.88
N PHE A 82 -1.82 -21.71 1.25
CA PHE A 82 -1.84 -20.46 0.50
C PHE A 82 -2.23 -20.64 -0.97
N HIS A 83 -2.76 -21.79 -1.40
CA HIS A 83 -3.21 -21.98 -2.79
C HIS A 83 -4.06 -20.80 -3.31
N GLY A 84 -3.65 -20.22 -4.43
CA GLY A 84 -4.29 -19.05 -5.04
C GLY A 84 -4.01 -17.71 -4.33
N LYS A 85 -3.19 -17.69 -3.27
CA LYS A 85 -2.77 -16.47 -2.57
C LYS A 85 -1.35 -16.08 -2.98
N PRO A 86 -1.04 -14.77 -3.03
CA PRO A 86 0.31 -14.31 -3.29
C PRO A 86 1.19 -14.46 -2.03
N VAL A 87 2.45 -14.81 -2.27
CA VAL A 87 3.55 -14.80 -1.30
C VAL A 87 4.69 -13.95 -1.87
N TRP A 88 5.48 -13.34 -1.01
CA TRP A 88 6.60 -12.52 -1.42
C TRP A 88 7.92 -13.24 -1.17
N SER A 89 8.83 -13.18 -2.14
CA SER A 89 10.22 -13.61 -2.05
C SER A 89 11.13 -12.41 -2.22
N ALA A 90 12.22 -12.34 -1.45
CA ALA A 90 13.24 -11.32 -1.64
C ALA A 90 13.98 -11.43 -2.98
N GLU A 91 13.99 -12.61 -3.60
CA GLU A 91 14.68 -12.87 -4.86
C GLU A 91 13.76 -12.62 -6.07
N TYR A 92 12.50 -13.05 -5.97
CA TYR A 92 11.58 -13.05 -7.11
C TYR A 92 10.42 -12.04 -6.99
N GLY A 93 10.30 -11.35 -5.86
CA GLY A 93 9.17 -10.47 -5.57
C GLY A 93 7.88 -11.23 -5.30
N TRP A 94 6.75 -10.72 -5.79
CA TRP A 94 5.45 -11.37 -5.63
C TRP A 94 5.31 -12.61 -6.51
N MET A 95 4.92 -13.72 -5.88
CA MET A 95 4.69 -15.02 -6.52
C MET A 95 3.33 -15.56 -6.10
N LEU A 96 2.63 -16.26 -6.99
CA LEU A 96 1.33 -16.89 -6.71
C LEU A 96 1.52 -18.36 -6.35
N VAL A 97 0.91 -18.81 -5.25
CA VAL A 97 1.04 -20.21 -4.83
C VAL A 97 0.11 -21.11 -5.64
N ASP A 98 0.70 -22.09 -6.33
CA ASP A 98 -0.01 -23.21 -6.94
C ASP A 98 0.31 -24.52 -6.20
N ALA A 99 -0.54 -24.82 -5.22
CA ALA A 99 -0.49 -26.08 -4.49
C ALA A 99 -0.78 -27.33 -5.36
N GLY A 100 -1.50 -27.21 -6.47
CA GLY A 100 -1.82 -28.36 -7.34
C GLY A 100 -0.58 -28.88 -8.06
N ASN A 101 0.29 -27.95 -8.49
CA ASN A 101 1.56 -28.27 -9.13
C ASN A 101 2.77 -28.21 -8.18
N HIS A 102 2.58 -27.88 -6.90
CA HIS A 102 3.66 -27.64 -5.92
C HIS A 102 4.69 -26.58 -6.39
N THR A 103 4.20 -25.54 -7.07
CA THR A 103 5.01 -24.47 -7.67
C THR A 103 4.51 -23.07 -7.29
N LEU A 104 5.41 -22.10 -7.32
CA LEU A 104 5.11 -20.68 -7.24
C LEU A 104 5.17 -20.07 -8.65
N MET A 105 4.15 -19.35 -9.07
CA MET A 105 4.12 -18.66 -10.37
C MET A 105 4.55 -17.21 -10.23
N LEU A 106 5.48 -16.77 -11.08
CA LEU A 106 5.89 -15.38 -11.19
C LEU A 106 4.95 -14.61 -12.12
N SER A 107 5.01 -13.27 -12.07
CA SER A 107 4.22 -12.39 -12.94
C SER A 107 4.52 -12.56 -14.44
N ASN A 108 5.70 -13.08 -14.79
CA ASN A 108 6.11 -13.37 -16.16
C ASN A 108 5.71 -14.78 -16.64
N GLY A 109 4.97 -15.55 -15.83
CA GLY A 109 4.54 -16.92 -16.13
C GLY A 109 5.58 -18.01 -15.86
N GLN A 110 6.79 -17.66 -15.40
CA GLN A 110 7.76 -18.67 -14.94
C GLN A 110 7.29 -19.30 -13.63
N THR A 111 7.71 -20.53 -13.39
CA THR A 111 7.34 -21.30 -12.19
C THR A 111 8.57 -21.73 -11.41
N VAL A 112 8.53 -21.60 -10.09
CA VAL A 112 9.60 -22.03 -9.17
C VAL A 112 9.06 -23.13 -8.25
N PRO A 113 9.70 -24.29 -8.13
CA PRO A 113 9.28 -25.33 -7.18
C PRO A 113 9.31 -24.85 -5.73
N PHE A 114 8.40 -25.36 -4.89
CA PHE A 114 8.39 -25.01 -3.45
C PHE A 114 9.72 -25.29 -2.74
N ALA A 115 10.46 -26.31 -3.18
CA ALA A 115 11.76 -26.68 -2.61
C ALA A 115 12.86 -25.64 -2.87
N ASP A 116 12.76 -24.92 -3.98
CA ASP A 116 13.77 -23.93 -4.40
C ASP A 116 13.46 -22.52 -3.88
N ALA A 117 12.20 -22.30 -3.48
CA ALA A 117 11.73 -21.02 -2.98
C ALA A 117 12.22 -20.75 -1.54
N LYS A 118 13.31 -19.99 -1.42
CA LYS A 118 13.89 -19.61 -0.12
C LYS A 118 13.22 -18.36 0.45
N ARG A 119 12.95 -18.39 1.76
CA ARG A 119 12.48 -17.25 2.57
C ARG A 119 11.27 -16.53 1.94
N LEU A 120 10.14 -17.20 2.00
CA LEU A 120 8.86 -16.67 1.57
C LEU A 120 8.16 -15.94 2.71
N PHE A 121 7.38 -14.93 2.38
CA PHE A 121 6.70 -14.07 3.33
C PHE A 121 5.27 -13.80 2.89
N THR A 122 4.36 -13.58 3.84
CA THR A 122 2.98 -13.17 3.54
C THR A 122 2.84 -11.69 3.20
N LEU A 123 3.86 -10.90 3.52
CA LEU A 123 3.95 -9.46 3.27
C LEU A 123 5.36 -9.13 2.76
N PRO A 124 5.50 -8.12 1.89
CA PRO A 124 6.80 -7.67 1.42
C PRO A 124 7.56 -6.98 2.57
N GLN A 125 8.89 -6.99 2.50
CA GLN A 125 9.71 -6.30 3.51
C GLN A 125 9.59 -4.77 3.36
N LEU A 126 9.80 -4.05 4.46
CA LEU A 126 9.54 -2.60 4.64
C LEU A 126 10.23 -1.63 3.66
N PHE A 127 11.07 -2.13 2.76
CA PHE A 127 11.82 -1.34 1.77
C PHE A 127 11.75 -1.94 0.36
N SER A 128 10.92 -2.97 0.19
CA SER A 128 10.76 -3.69 -1.07
C SER A 128 9.69 -3.06 -1.96
N GLU A 129 8.75 -2.33 -1.37
CA GLU A 129 7.75 -1.59 -2.14
C GLU A 129 8.26 -0.19 -2.50
N PRO A 130 8.03 0.27 -3.74
CA PRO A 130 8.32 1.64 -4.10
C PRO A 130 7.45 2.57 -3.24
N SER A 131 8.04 3.64 -2.72
CA SER A 131 7.28 4.73 -2.13
C SER A 131 6.31 5.26 -3.19
N LEU A 132 5.02 5.05 -2.99
CA LEU A 132 4.00 5.62 -3.86
C LEU A 132 4.11 7.14 -3.80
N PRO A 133 4.22 7.86 -4.94
CA PRO A 133 4.14 9.30 -4.91
C PRO A 133 2.79 9.73 -4.31
N SER A 134 2.85 10.69 -3.40
CA SER A 134 1.70 11.25 -2.71
C SER A 134 0.73 11.87 -3.72
N GLY A 135 -0.55 11.48 -3.68
CA GLY A 135 -1.62 12.15 -4.42
C GLY A 135 -2.22 11.37 -5.60
N LYS A 136 -3.23 11.97 -6.23
CA LYS A 136 -3.89 11.39 -7.40
C LYS A 136 -3.04 11.63 -8.65
N PRO A 137 -2.95 10.66 -9.57
CA PRO A 137 -2.30 10.89 -10.85
C PRO A 137 -3.05 11.99 -11.62
N LEU A 138 -2.28 12.87 -12.27
CA LEU A 138 -2.82 13.96 -13.07
C LEU A 138 -3.57 13.43 -14.30
N THR A 139 -4.52 14.18 -14.82
CA THR A 139 -5.14 13.92 -16.12
C THR A 139 -4.29 14.51 -17.26
N LEU A 140 -4.48 14.03 -18.50
CA LEU A 140 -3.79 14.59 -19.67
C LEU A 140 -4.02 16.09 -19.84
N SER A 141 -5.22 16.57 -19.54
CA SER A 141 -5.57 18.00 -19.61
C SER A 141 -4.82 18.82 -18.56
N GLU A 142 -4.60 18.26 -17.36
CA GLU A 142 -3.81 18.90 -16.31
C GLU A 142 -2.33 18.89 -16.65
N ILE A 143 -1.79 17.79 -17.17
CA ILE A 143 -0.37 17.67 -17.55
C ILE A 143 0.04 18.80 -18.52
N GLN A 144 -0.79 19.12 -19.50
CA GLN A 144 -0.51 20.18 -20.47
C GLN A 144 -0.46 21.60 -19.88
N GLN A 145 -0.99 21.79 -18.66
CA GLN A 145 -0.95 23.07 -17.97
C GLN A 145 0.37 23.27 -17.20
N PHE A 146 1.15 22.20 -17.00
CA PHE A 146 2.41 22.25 -16.25
C PHE A 146 3.62 22.28 -17.16
N THR A 147 4.66 22.99 -16.72
CA THR A 147 5.97 22.99 -17.40
C THR A 147 6.80 21.75 -17.04
N ARG A 148 6.68 21.28 -15.80
CA ARG A 148 7.45 20.16 -15.24
C ARG A 148 6.53 19.29 -14.39
N ILE A 149 6.66 17.98 -14.54
CA ILE A 149 5.88 16.98 -13.80
C ILE A 149 6.80 15.89 -13.24
N TRP A 150 6.37 15.23 -12.17
CA TRP A 150 6.99 13.99 -11.73
C TRP A 150 6.38 12.82 -12.50
N LEU A 151 7.21 11.98 -13.11
CA LEU A 151 6.79 10.83 -13.90
C LEU A 151 7.13 9.54 -13.15
N GLU A 152 6.13 8.66 -13.04
CA GLU A 152 6.32 7.26 -12.64
C GLU A 152 6.09 6.32 -13.82
N PRO A 153 7.09 5.51 -14.22
CA PRO A 153 6.94 4.51 -15.28
C PRO A 153 6.14 3.28 -14.80
N ILE A 154 5.32 2.73 -15.68
CA ILE A 154 4.59 1.48 -15.49
C ILE A 154 5.38 0.36 -16.16
N SER A 155 6.07 -0.45 -15.35
CA SER A 155 6.86 -1.59 -15.79
C SER A 155 6.91 -2.64 -14.68
N PRO A 156 7.00 -3.95 -14.97
CA PRO A 156 7.31 -4.95 -13.95
C PRO A 156 8.75 -4.84 -13.40
N ASP A 157 9.68 -4.32 -14.20
CA ASP A 157 11.11 -4.19 -13.87
C ASP A 157 11.36 -3.01 -12.91
N SER A 158 11.84 -3.31 -11.70
CA SER A 158 12.11 -2.30 -10.67
C SER A 158 13.28 -1.38 -11.00
N ASP A 159 14.32 -1.89 -11.63
CA ASP A 159 15.53 -1.13 -11.94
C ASP A 159 15.22 -0.12 -13.04
N LEU A 160 14.50 -0.56 -14.08
CA LEU A 160 14.01 0.33 -15.12
C LEU A 160 13.09 1.42 -14.55
N ARG A 161 12.22 1.07 -13.58
CA ARG A 161 11.38 2.08 -12.92
C ARG A 161 12.22 3.08 -12.13
N ASN A 162 13.24 2.63 -11.40
CA ASN A 162 14.14 3.48 -10.63
C ASN A 162 14.95 4.42 -11.52
N GLU A 163 15.38 3.96 -12.69
CA GLU A 163 16.16 4.74 -13.63
C GLU A 163 15.31 5.80 -14.36
N LEU A 164 14.10 5.43 -14.79
CA LEU A 164 13.27 6.30 -15.63
C LEU A 164 12.35 7.23 -14.83
N ARG A 165 12.11 6.97 -13.55
CA ARG A 165 11.30 7.86 -12.71
C ARG A 165 11.99 9.19 -12.48
N GLY A 166 11.18 10.22 -12.24
CA GLY A 166 11.69 11.52 -11.81
C GLY A 166 11.09 12.65 -12.62
N TRP A 167 11.86 13.72 -12.76
CA TRP A 167 11.33 14.96 -13.32
C TRP A 167 11.41 15.04 -14.84
N TYR A 168 10.27 15.32 -15.47
CA TYR A 168 10.16 15.50 -16.93
C TYR A 168 9.59 16.88 -17.25
N GLN A 169 10.13 17.51 -18.30
CA GLN A 169 9.55 18.70 -18.90
C GLN A 169 8.44 18.33 -19.86
N VAL A 170 7.30 19.02 -19.77
CA VAL A 170 6.17 18.81 -20.67
C VAL A 170 6.40 19.52 -21.98
N LYS A 171 6.24 18.79 -23.09
CA LYS A 171 6.24 19.33 -24.46
C LYS A 171 4.88 19.02 -25.10
N LYS A 172 4.69 19.50 -26.33
CA LYS A 172 3.42 19.41 -27.07
C LYS A 172 2.91 17.96 -27.24
N HIS A 173 3.79 16.99 -27.45
CA HIS A 173 3.40 15.59 -27.74
C HIS A 173 4.04 14.56 -26.81
N PHE A 174 5.04 14.95 -26.03
CA PHE A 174 5.80 14.07 -25.15
C PHE A 174 6.33 14.85 -23.96
N VAL A 175 6.81 14.12 -22.95
CA VAL A 175 7.54 14.65 -21.82
C VAL A 175 8.97 14.14 -21.87
N GLN A 176 9.95 14.95 -21.47
CA GLN A 176 11.38 14.59 -21.58
C GLN A 176 12.17 14.95 -20.32
N ASN A 177 13.05 14.06 -19.87
CA ASN A 177 13.97 14.32 -18.76
C ASN A 177 15.33 14.89 -19.25
N GLU A 178 16.21 15.24 -18.32
CA GLU A 178 17.52 15.83 -18.62
C GLU A 178 18.48 14.86 -19.32
N TYR A 179 18.27 13.55 -19.16
CA TYR A 179 19.05 12.48 -19.81
C TYR A 179 18.56 12.14 -21.22
N GLY A 180 17.51 12.80 -21.70
CA GLY A 180 16.99 12.63 -23.05
C GLY A 180 15.91 11.57 -23.22
N ASN A 181 15.50 10.88 -22.16
CA ASN A 181 14.41 9.90 -22.17
C ASN A 181 13.07 10.61 -22.44
N ARG A 182 12.23 10.01 -23.29
CA ARG A 182 10.97 10.60 -23.75
C ARG A 182 9.80 9.64 -23.55
N PHE A 183 8.70 10.18 -23.03
CA PHE A 183 7.42 9.50 -22.93
C PHE A 183 6.35 10.28 -23.68
N TYR A 184 5.69 9.65 -24.65
CA TYR A 184 4.64 10.29 -25.43
C TYR A 184 3.31 10.34 -24.66
N LEU A 185 2.55 11.41 -24.86
CA LEU A 185 1.26 11.63 -24.17
C LEU A 185 0.18 10.59 -24.54
N ASP A 186 0.29 9.95 -25.70
CA ASP A 186 -0.59 8.85 -26.14
C ASP A 186 -0.42 7.57 -25.31
N THR A 187 0.76 7.36 -24.73
CA THR A 187 1.08 6.21 -23.87
C THR A 187 0.75 6.44 -22.39
N TYR A 188 0.16 7.60 -22.06
CA TYR A 188 -0.24 7.94 -20.71
C TYR A 188 -1.25 6.94 -20.13
N GLY A 189 -1.05 6.53 -18.88
CA GLY A 189 -1.87 5.52 -18.20
C GLY A 189 -1.54 4.08 -18.57
N ALA A 190 -0.89 3.84 -19.72
CA ALA A 190 -0.43 2.51 -20.13
C ALA A 190 1.04 2.25 -19.79
N LYS A 191 1.90 3.27 -20.01
CA LYS A 191 3.35 3.16 -19.79
C LYS A 191 3.88 4.05 -18.67
N TRP A 192 3.12 5.06 -18.27
CA TRP A 192 3.55 6.01 -17.25
C TRP A 192 2.38 6.80 -16.68
N LEU A 193 2.57 7.34 -15.47
CA LEU A 193 1.68 8.25 -14.77
C LEU A 193 2.42 9.52 -14.37
N ALA A 194 1.67 10.60 -14.19
CA ALA A 194 2.20 11.90 -13.80
C ALA A 194 1.64 12.29 -12.44
N PHE A 195 2.49 12.86 -11.58
CA PHE A 195 2.13 13.32 -10.25
C PHE A 195 2.53 14.78 -10.04
N TYR A 196 1.82 15.42 -9.11
CA TYR A 196 2.03 16.83 -8.78
C TYR A 196 3.33 17.02 -7.97
N PRO A 197 4.02 18.17 -8.11
CA PRO A 197 5.26 18.48 -7.39
C PRO A 197 5.18 18.66 -5.86
N GLU A 198 4.04 18.47 -5.19
CA GLU A 198 3.92 18.73 -3.75
C GLU A 198 3.29 17.55 -2.99
N GLN A 199 4.14 16.78 -2.31
CA GLN A 199 4.20 16.67 -0.84
C GLN A 199 5.22 15.57 -0.47
N GLN A 200 6.48 15.98 -0.40
CA GLN A 200 7.48 15.41 0.52
C GLN A 200 7.51 16.26 1.78
#